data_AF-A0A1A8MH26-F1
#
_entry.id   AF-A0A1A8MH26-F1
#
_cell.length_a   1.000
_cell.length_b   1.000
_cell.length_c   1.000
_cell.angle_alpha   90.00
_cell.angle_beta   90.00
_cell.angle_gamma   90.00
#
_symmetry.space_group_name_H-M   'P 1'
#
loop_
_entity.id
_entity.type
_entity.pdbx_description
1 polymer ?
#
loop_
_entity_poly.entity_id
_entity_poly.type
_entity_poly.pdbx_seq_one_letter_code
_entity_poly.pdbx_strand_id
1 'polypeptide(L)'
;MNRAMEHVQPGLMTASDTVYFCVIDNQGNACSFVNSTYMGFGTGLVPKGCGFSLQNRGVNFSLCRDHVNCVAGGKRPYHTIIPALLTDSSINLQQKPKLLAALGVIGAFMQPQGHIQVLLNMVEFEMNPQQALDAPRVFVEYNHKTDR
;
A
#
# COMPACT_ATOMS: atom_id res chain seq x y z
N MET A 1 28.44 12.04 -9.85
CA MET A 1 27.06 11.95 -10.38
C MET A 1 26.51 13.36 -10.52
N ASN A 2 26.87 14.09 -11.59
CA ASN A 2 26.71 15.56 -11.65
C ASN A 2 25.64 16.03 -12.63
N ARG A 3 24.45 15.41 -12.64
CA ARG A 3 23.26 16.02 -13.26
C ARG A 3 22.02 15.64 -12.45
N ALA A 4 21.57 16.56 -11.61
CA ALA A 4 20.22 16.52 -11.06
C ALA A 4 19.23 16.82 -12.21
N MET A 5 18.06 16.16 -12.23
CA MET A 5 17.01 16.48 -13.21
C MET A 5 16.48 17.90 -12.98
N GLU A 6 16.55 18.74 -14.01
CA GLU A 6 16.02 20.12 -13.99
C GLU A 6 14.49 20.18 -14.03
N HIS A 7 13.84 19.10 -14.51
CA HIS A 7 12.38 19.00 -14.58
C HIS A 7 11.91 17.61 -14.12
N VAL A 8 11.19 17.58 -13.00
CA VAL A 8 10.46 16.40 -12.53
C VAL A 8 9.01 16.57 -12.96
N GLN A 9 8.56 15.78 -13.92
CA GLN A 9 7.12 15.64 -14.20
C GLN A 9 6.44 15.08 -12.94
N PRO A 10 5.23 15.56 -12.57
CA PRO A 10 4.46 14.93 -11.49
C PRO A 10 4.41 13.43 -11.72
N GLY A 11 4.65 12.64 -10.68
CA GLY A 11 4.63 11.18 -10.78
C GLY A 11 3.33 10.68 -11.39
N LEU A 12 3.36 9.51 -12.04
CA LEU A 12 2.17 8.87 -12.60
C LEU A 12 1.03 8.91 -11.57
N MET A 13 -0.13 9.43 -11.97
CA MET A 13 -1.37 9.26 -11.19
C MET A 13 -1.73 7.77 -11.21
N THR A 14 -1.30 7.04 -10.19
CA THR A 14 -1.89 5.73 -9.92
C THR A 14 -3.34 6.01 -9.52
N ALA A 15 -4.30 5.64 -10.34
CA ALA A 15 -5.73 5.92 -10.17
C ALA A 15 -6.38 5.16 -8.99
N SER A 16 -5.71 5.11 -7.84
CA SER A 16 -6.18 4.46 -6.63
C SER A 16 -6.03 5.39 -5.44
N ASP A 17 -7.17 5.61 -4.78
CA ASP A 17 -7.27 6.47 -3.62
C ASP A 17 -7.44 5.58 -2.39
N THR A 18 -6.42 5.63 -1.54
CA THR A 18 -6.31 4.82 -0.32
C THR A 18 -5.86 5.76 0.79
N VAL A 19 -6.47 5.62 1.96
CA VAL A 19 -6.03 6.32 3.16
C VAL A 19 -5.30 5.32 4.04
N TYR A 20 -4.11 5.71 4.48
CA TYR A 20 -3.33 5.01 5.49
C TYR A 20 -3.10 5.93 6.68
N PHE A 21 -3.17 5.37 7.88
CA PHE A 21 -2.69 6.02 9.09
C PHE A 21 -2.20 4.98 10.09
N CYS A 22 -1.38 5.42 11.04
CA CYS A 22 -0.95 4.59 12.15
C CYS A 22 -1.04 5.34 13.49
N VAL A 23 -1.19 4.57 14.56
CA VAL A 23 -1.20 5.06 15.94
C VAL A 23 -0.32 4.11 16.75
N ILE A 24 0.59 4.67 17.55
CA ILE A 24 1.43 3.92 18.50
C ILE A 24 1.34 4.64 19.84
N ASP A 25 1.09 3.90 20.93
CA ASP A 25 1.05 4.46 22.28
C ASP A 25 2.32 4.14 23.10
N ASN A 26 2.41 4.72 24.29
CA ASN A 26 3.55 4.53 25.19
C ASN A 26 3.60 3.13 25.86
N GLN A 27 2.56 2.30 25.71
CA GLN A 27 2.51 0.92 26.20
C GLN A 27 2.97 -0.07 25.13
N GLY A 28 3.29 0.41 23.93
CA GLY A 28 3.70 -0.42 22.80
C GLY A 28 2.53 -1.07 22.06
N ASN A 29 1.30 -0.58 22.24
CA ASN A 29 0.20 -0.93 21.34
C ASN A 29 0.37 -0.16 20.03
N ALA A 30 0.03 -0.81 18.92
CA ALA A 30 0.08 -0.18 17.61
C ALA A 30 -1.09 -0.60 16.72
N CYS A 31 -1.55 0.34 15.91
CA CYS A 31 -2.48 0.13 14.83
C CYS A 31 -1.85 0.62 13.53
N SER A 32 -1.73 -0.27 12.55
CA SER A 32 -1.39 0.07 11.17
C SER A 32 -2.66 -0.13 10.35
N PHE A 33 -3.30 0.98 9.95
CA PHE A 33 -4.64 0.95 9.40
C PHE A 33 -4.68 1.49 7.98
N VAL A 34 -5.34 0.75 7.09
CA VAL A 34 -5.51 1.13 5.69
C VAL A 34 -6.97 0.91 5.27
N ASN A 35 -7.54 1.90 4.58
CA ASN A 35 -8.89 1.83 4.04
C ASN A 35 -8.96 2.47 2.65
N SER A 36 -9.82 1.92 1.79
CA SER A 36 -9.93 2.39 0.40
C SER A 36 -11.22 1.89 -0.26
N THR A 37 -11.83 2.76 -1.05
CA THR A 37 -12.89 2.46 -2.03
C THR A 37 -12.36 1.93 -3.37
N TYR A 38 -11.05 1.69 -3.45
CA TYR A 38 -10.21 1.33 -4.59
C TYR A 38 -9.81 2.49 -5.51
N MET A 39 -10.65 2.89 -6.47
CA MET A 39 -10.36 4.02 -7.38
C MET A 39 -11.23 5.21 -6.99
N GLY A 40 -10.66 6.37 -6.64
CA GLY A 40 -11.44 7.57 -6.30
C GLY A 40 -12.54 7.32 -5.28
N PHE A 41 -13.72 7.86 -5.58
CA PHE A 41 -14.95 7.61 -4.82
C PHE A 41 -15.54 6.20 -5.02
N GLY A 42 -14.79 5.23 -5.55
CA GLY A 42 -15.27 3.89 -5.86
C GLY A 42 -16.13 3.87 -7.12
N THR A 43 -17.33 3.30 -7.03
CA THR A 43 -18.28 3.21 -8.16
C THR A 43 -18.96 4.55 -8.49
N GLY A 44 -18.93 5.51 -7.57
CA GLY A 44 -19.77 6.72 -7.62
C GLY A 44 -21.23 6.48 -7.24
N LEU A 45 -21.64 5.23 -7.00
CA LEU A 45 -23.00 4.90 -6.57
C LEU A 45 -23.16 5.15 -5.07
N VAL A 46 -24.07 6.06 -4.71
CA VAL A 46 -24.40 6.41 -3.33
C VAL A 46 -25.78 5.85 -2.98
N PRO A 47 -25.90 4.91 -2.02
CA PRO A 47 -27.20 4.45 -1.56
C PRO A 47 -28.02 5.60 -0.98
N LYS A 48 -29.32 5.64 -1.30
CA LYS A 48 -30.21 6.76 -0.94
C LYS A 48 -30.18 7.01 0.57
N GLY A 49 -29.79 8.23 0.97
CA GLY A 49 -29.76 8.67 2.37
C GLY A 49 -28.53 8.24 3.17
N CYS A 50 -27.56 7.53 2.57
CA CYS A 50 -26.43 6.96 3.31
C CYS A 50 -25.17 7.84 3.36
N GLY A 51 -25.00 8.76 2.41
CA GLY A 51 -23.87 9.71 2.42
C GLY A 51 -22.48 9.10 2.14
N PHE A 52 -22.40 7.84 1.71
CA PHE A 52 -21.16 7.18 1.29
C PHE A 52 -21.31 6.51 -0.08
N SER A 53 -20.22 6.43 -0.83
CA SER A 53 -20.17 5.74 -2.11
C SER A 53 -19.75 4.28 -1.96
N LEU A 54 -20.25 3.39 -2.82
CA LEU A 54 -19.88 1.98 -2.84
C LEU A 54 -18.51 1.79 -3.51
N GLN A 55 -17.64 0.98 -2.92
CA GLN A 55 -16.32 0.64 -3.48
C GLN A 55 -16.43 -0.06 -4.84
N ASN A 56 -15.45 0.15 -5.72
CA ASN A 56 -15.34 -0.55 -7.01
C ASN A 56 -14.27 -1.65 -7.01
N ARG A 57 -13.88 -2.16 -5.83
CA ARG A 57 -12.86 -3.19 -5.61
C ARG A 57 -13.03 -4.45 -6.48
N GLY A 58 -14.26 -4.77 -6.87
CA GLY A 58 -14.57 -5.94 -7.71
C GLY A 58 -13.86 -5.93 -9.07
N VAL A 59 -13.42 -4.77 -9.57
CA VAL A 59 -12.64 -4.69 -10.82
C VAL A 59 -11.28 -5.41 -10.74
N ASN A 60 -10.79 -5.71 -9.53
CA ASN A 60 -9.59 -6.52 -9.35
C ASN A 60 -9.80 -8.01 -9.67
N PHE A 61 -11.03 -8.50 -9.88
CA PHE A 61 -11.23 -9.88 -10.33
C PHE A 61 -10.75 -10.09 -11.77
N SER A 62 -10.25 -11.30 -12.04
CA SER A 62 -10.12 -11.80 -13.40
C SER A 62 -11.45 -12.36 -13.89
N LEU A 63 -11.68 -12.30 -15.21
CA LEU A 63 -12.79 -13.00 -15.87
C LEU A 63 -12.32 -14.29 -16.58
N CYS A 64 -11.02 -14.59 -16.57
CA CYS A 64 -10.47 -15.82 -17.12
C CYS A 64 -10.77 -16.97 -16.17
N ARG A 65 -11.50 -17.98 -16.63
CA ARG A 65 -11.99 -19.10 -15.80
C ARG A 65 -10.89 -19.84 -15.06
N ASP A 66 -9.73 -20.00 -15.68
CA ASP A 66 -8.60 -20.75 -15.10
C ASP A 66 -7.69 -19.89 -14.21
N HIS A 67 -7.98 -18.59 -14.07
CA HIS A 67 -7.17 -17.70 -13.24
C HIS A 67 -7.54 -17.85 -11.76
N VAL A 68 -6.52 -17.93 -10.88
CA VAL A 68 -6.73 -18.07 -9.42
C VAL A 68 -7.59 -16.97 -8.80
N ASN A 69 -7.59 -15.79 -9.41
CA ASN A 69 -8.41 -14.64 -9.04
C ASN A 69 -9.66 -14.46 -9.93
N CYS A 70 -10.17 -15.52 -10.57
CA CYS A 70 -11.44 -15.48 -11.30
C CYS A 70 -12.61 -15.15 -10.35
N VAL A 71 -13.57 -14.34 -10.82
CA VAL A 71 -14.78 -13.97 -10.07
C VAL A 71 -15.63 -15.20 -9.72
N ALA A 72 -16.16 -15.23 -8.49
CA ALA A 72 -17.09 -16.26 -8.01
C ALA A 72 -17.97 -15.71 -6.88
N GLY A 73 -19.15 -16.30 -6.66
CA GLY A 73 -20.05 -15.91 -5.58
C GLY A 73 -19.40 -16.02 -4.20
N GLY A 74 -19.50 -14.96 -3.39
CA GLY A 74 -18.91 -14.91 -2.04
C GLY A 74 -17.36 -14.82 -1.97
N LYS A 75 -16.66 -14.86 -3.11
CA LYS A 75 -15.21 -14.73 -3.17
C LYS A 75 -14.77 -13.27 -2.95
N ARG A 76 -13.57 -13.07 -2.40
CA ARG A 76 -12.91 -11.76 -2.30
C ARG A 76 -11.87 -11.61 -3.41
N PRO A 77 -11.77 -10.45 -4.09
CA PRO A 77 -10.76 -10.24 -5.10
C PRO A 77 -9.38 -10.09 -4.47
N TYR A 78 -8.33 -10.25 -5.28
CA TYR A 78 -7.00 -9.77 -4.93
C TYR A 78 -7.07 -8.32 -4.41
N HIS A 79 -6.51 -8.09 -3.22
CA HIS A 79 -6.54 -6.80 -2.54
C HIS A 79 -5.18 -6.13 -2.61
N THR A 80 -5.19 -4.84 -2.96
CA THR A 80 -3.96 -4.04 -3.04
C THR A 80 -3.57 -3.43 -1.69
N ILE A 81 -4.50 -3.32 -0.74
CA ILE A 81 -4.24 -2.66 0.55
C ILE A 81 -3.44 -3.58 1.45
N ILE A 82 -2.31 -3.09 1.96
CA ILE A 82 -1.42 -3.85 2.82
C ILE A 82 -0.93 -2.95 3.97
N PRO A 83 -1.46 -3.05 5.19
CA PRO A 83 -0.86 -2.39 6.34
C PRO A 83 0.33 -3.22 6.84
N ALA A 84 1.40 -2.57 7.34
CA ALA A 84 2.56 -3.28 7.87
C ALA A 84 2.94 -2.84 9.29
N LEU A 85 3.44 -3.81 10.06
CA LEU A 85 4.13 -3.63 11.34
C LEU A 85 5.50 -4.28 11.22
N LEU A 86 6.53 -3.60 11.69
CA LEU A 86 7.89 -4.11 11.80
C LEU A 86 8.16 -4.47 13.26
N THR A 87 8.61 -5.70 13.49
CA THR A 87 8.91 -6.22 14.83
C THR A 87 10.27 -6.90 14.85
N ASP A 88 10.98 -6.78 15.97
CA ASP A 88 12.23 -7.48 16.24
C ASP A 88 11.99 -8.66 17.17
N SER A 89 12.34 -9.86 16.70
CA SER A 89 12.28 -11.13 17.45
C SER A 89 13.65 -11.62 17.92
N SER A 90 14.74 -10.89 17.65
CA SER A 90 16.11 -11.28 18.03
C SER A 90 16.35 -11.30 19.54
N ILE A 91 15.48 -10.62 20.30
CA ILE A 91 15.70 -10.38 21.73
C ILE A 91 15.37 -11.61 22.59
N ASN A 92 14.57 -12.58 22.10
CA ASN A 92 14.40 -14.00 22.56
C ASN A 92 13.07 -14.54 21.98
N LEU A 93 13.05 -15.75 21.39
CA LEU A 93 11.84 -16.40 20.86
C LEU A 93 10.76 -16.68 21.93
N GLN A 94 11.12 -16.63 23.21
CA GLN A 94 10.21 -16.79 24.35
C GLN A 94 9.59 -15.47 24.83
N GLN A 95 10.05 -14.32 24.33
CA GLN A 95 9.54 -13.00 24.68
C GLN A 95 8.68 -12.42 23.55
N LYS A 96 7.78 -11.48 23.91
CA LYS A 96 6.99 -10.74 22.93
C LYS A 96 7.93 -9.96 22.00
N PRO A 97 7.78 -10.07 20.66
CA PRO A 97 8.56 -9.27 19.72
C PRO A 97 8.47 -7.79 20.04
N LYS A 98 9.61 -7.08 19.95
CA LYS A 98 9.65 -5.64 20.15
C LYS A 98 9.09 -4.95 18.91
N LEU A 99 8.08 -4.10 19.09
CA LEU A 99 7.59 -3.25 18.01
C LEU A 99 8.68 -2.24 17.62
N LEU A 100 9.04 -2.19 16.34
CA LEU A 100 9.99 -1.24 15.78
C LEU A 100 9.30 -0.10 15.04
N ALA A 101 8.30 -0.40 14.21
CA ALA A 101 7.59 0.60 13.42
C ALA A 101 6.20 0.13 12.99
N ALA A 102 5.33 1.08 12.67
CA ALA A 102 4.14 0.87 11.84
C ALA A 102 4.33 1.67 10.55
N LEU A 103 4.17 1.02 9.40
CA LEU A 103 4.39 1.65 8.10
C LEU A 103 3.34 1.26 7.07
N GLY A 104 3.10 2.17 6.15
CA GLY A 104 2.16 2.03 5.05
C GLY A 104 2.48 3.02 3.96
N VAL A 105 2.47 2.57 2.72
CA VAL A 105 2.58 3.43 1.53
C VAL A 105 1.33 3.22 0.69
N ILE A 106 0.60 4.30 0.40
CA ILE A 106 -0.62 4.23 -0.41
C ILE A 106 -0.32 4.17 -1.91
N GLY A 107 -1.31 3.77 -2.71
CA GLY A 107 -1.25 3.78 -4.19
C GLY A 107 -1.26 2.39 -4.83
N ALA A 108 -2.38 1.65 -4.76
CA ALA A 108 -2.59 0.34 -5.41
C ALA A 108 -1.35 -0.59 -5.51
N PHE A 109 -0.73 -0.70 -6.69
CA PHE A 109 0.39 -1.60 -6.94
C PHE A 109 1.76 -1.00 -6.53
N MET A 110 1.79 0.28 -6.18
CA MET A 110 2.94 0.92 -5.54
C MET A 110 3.10 0.48 -4.09
N GLN A 111 2.04 0.06 -3.39
CA GLN A 111 2.13 -0.29 -1.96
C GLN A 111 3.27 -1.27 -1.64
N PRO A 112 3.41 -2.44 -2.28
CA PRO A 112 4.52 -3.36 -1.98
C PRO A 112 5.90 -2.79 -2.33
N GLN A 113 6.00 -2.05 -3.45
CA GLN A 113 7.25 -1.44 -3.89
C GLN A 113 7.69 -0.32 -2.92
N GLY A 114 6.74 0.50 -2.49
CA GLY A 114 6.95 1.57 -1.53
C GLY A 114 7.26 1.06 -0.14
N HIS A 115 6.63 -0.03 0.30
CA HIS A 115 6.95 -0.68 1.57
C HIS A 115 8.42 -1.08 1.63
N ILE A 116 8.93 -1.73 0.59
CA ILE A 116 10.34 -2.15 0.52
C ILE A 116 11.26 -0.92 0.51
N GLN A 117 10.94 0.11 -0.29
CA GLN A 117 11.75 1.32 -0.36
C GLN A 117 11.83 2.06 0.97
N VAL A 118 10.70 2.27 1.66
CA VAL A 118 10.68 2.93 2.98
C VAL A 118 11.38 2.07 4.03
N LEU A 119 11.20 0.75 3.98
CA LEU A 119 11.87 -0.18 4.89
C LEU A 119 13.40 -0.13 4.71
N LEU A 120 13.90 -0.18 3.47
CA LEU A 120 15.33 -0.07 3.16
C LEU A 120 15.88 1.28 3.58
N ASN A 121 15.14 2.37 3.36
CA ASN A 121 15.54 3.70 3.84
C ASN A 121 15.80 3.73 5.34
N MET A 122 14.93 3.10 6.13
CA MET A 122 15.10 3.06 7.59
C MET A 122 16.17 2.06 8.06
N VAL A 123 16.22 0.87 7.46
CA VAL A 123 17.04 -0.25 7.96
C VAL A 123 18.45 -0.25 7.37
N GLU A 124 18.58 0.00 6.06
CA GLU A 124 19.86 -0.08 5.33
C GLU A 124 20.54 1.30 5.27
N PHE A 125 19.77 2.35 5.00
CA PHE A 125 20.30 3.71 4.84
C PHE A 125 20.21 4.56 6.11
N GLU A 126 19.81 3.94 7.22
CA GLU A 126 19.75 4.54 8.57
C GLU A 126 18.97 5.87 8.64
N MET A 127 18.01 6.06 7.74
CA MET A 127 17.19 7.27 7.71
C MET A 127 16.15 7.23 8.83
N ASN A 128 15.88 8.39 9.43
CA ASN A 128 14.74 8.51 10.33
C ASN A 128 13.40 8.39 9.55
N PRO A 129 12.26 8.16 10.23
CA PRO A 129 10.98 7.95 9.54
C PRO A 129 10.55 9.07 8.58
N GLN A 130 10.83 10.34 8.92
CA GLN A 130 10.49 11.47 8.05
C GLN A 130 11.38 11.47 6.80
N GLN A 131 12.69 11.31 6.97
CA GLN A 131 13.64 11.22 5.86
C GLN A 131 13.33 10.05 4.92
N ALA A 132 12.97 8.89 5.49
CA ALA A 132 12.62 7.71 4.72
C ALA A 132 11.38 7.91 3.84
N LEU A 133 10.42 8.74 4.28
CA LEU A 133 9.21 9.11 3.54
C LEU A 133 9.47 10.21 2.49
N ASP A 134 10.33 11.17 2.82
CA ASP A 134 10.71 12.29 1.96
C ASP A 134 11.59 11.87 0.77
N ALA A 135 12.30 10.75 0.92
CA ALA A 135 13.17 10.20 -0.11
C ALA A 135 12.40 9.94 -1.44
N PRO A 136 12.99 10.29 -2.60
CA PRO A 136 12.43 9.94 -3.90
C PRO A 136 12.19 8.44 -4.03
N ARG A 137 11.08 8.06 -4.67
CA ARG A 137 10.67 6.67 -4.86
C ARG A 137 10.57 6.32 -6.35
N VAL A 138 10.85 5.07 -6.66
CA VAL A 138 10.66 4.48 -7.97
C VAL A 138 9.39 3.64 -8.00
N PHE A 139 8.72 3.61 -9.15
CA PHE A 139 7.58 2.74 -9.42
C PHE A 139 7.84 2.01 -10.73
N VAL A 140 7.88 0.68 -10.67
CA VAL A 140 7.98 -0.19 -11.84
C VAL A 140 6.58 -0.64 -12.21
N GLU A 141 6.16 -0.29 -13.42
CA GLU A 141 4.89 -0.73 -14.00
C GLU A 141 5.12 -1.97 -14.86
N TYR A 142 4.31 -3.01 -14.66
CA TYR A 142 4.30 -4.17 -15.54
C TYR A 142 3.24 -3.97 -16.63
N ASN A 143 3.68 -3.89 -17.89
CA ASN A 143 2.79 -3.65 -19.02
C ASN A 143 2.40 -4.98 -19.69
N HIS A 144 1.15 -5.41 -19.51
CA HIS A 144 0.62 -6.66 -20.08
C HIS A 144 0.52 -6.68 -21.62
N LYS A 145 0.88 -5.61 -22.33
CA LYS A 145 0.71 -5.50 -23.80
C LYS A 145 1.74 -6.27 -24.64
N THR A 146 2.75 -6.88 -24.04
CA THR A 146 3.83 -7.56 -24.81
C THR A 146 3.70 -9.08 -24.91
N ASP A 147 2.71 -9.71 -24.25
CA ASP A 147 2.55 -11.17 -24.24
C ASP A 147 1.19 -11.66 -24.82
N ARG A 148 0.66 -11.00 -25.85
CA ARG A 148 -0.41 -11.54 -26.70
C ARG A 148 -0.07 -11.42 -28.17
#